data_AF-A0A9J7ZXD7-F1
#
_entry.id   AF-A0A9J7ZXD7-F1
#
_cell.length_a   1.000
_cell.length_b   1.000
_cell.length_c   1.000
_cell.angle_alpha   90.00
_cell.angle_beta   90.00
_cell.angle_gamma   90.00
#
_symmetry.space_group_name_H-M   'P 1'
#
loop_
_entity.id
_entity.type
_entity.pdbx_description
1 polymer ?
#
loop_
_entity_poly.entity_id
_entity_poly.type
_entity_poly.pdbx_seq_one_letter_code
_entity_poly.pdbx_strand_id
1 'polypeptide(L)'
;MQYNTTIKKNIIKTLSWPYSPIEHLSQCLNTTTNPIMKHSREVWAKIHKMHKLSHCRQPYSSLWYNSAICVGKSPIYWKKWHLNGLCTVTDLFEQGVFLSYNNLVQKYNLKGKDHFWKYLQIRNCVSTIIKLTDGNHILDFLKLPHPQQKASIFYRTANHVFSNDCINLKTIWEKDIGTVIGDEEWKIILSNTGKFVREARGQLTQYKIIHRFYLTPLRLNRMGLTNNNVCWKCQKDRGTFIHCIWECPLIQPLWLQTLNILSKWLGITIPLSPRLCLLGDREQLPNITNVEFAVIMVGVSVTARVILKNWKAPKTPELKEWVNIMTKTASYERLLNKLHNKTTAGVTVGFPVWEDFWSYVTLSFRVTQ
;
A
#
# COMPACT_ATOMS: atom_id res chain seq x y z
N MET A 1 12.78 25.40 14.28
CA MET A 1 11.87 24.82 13.26
C MET A 1 11.30 25.82 12.24
N GLN A 2 11.14 27.12 12.54
CA GLN A 2 10.64 28.11 11.56
C GLN A 2 11.58 28.37 10.37
N TYR A 3 12.90 28.34 10.58
CA TYR A 3 13.90 28.68 9.56
C TYR A 3 13.88 27.75 8.33
N ASN A 4 13.76 26.44 8.54
CA ASN A 4 13.68 25.44 7.44
C ASN A 4 12.39 25.54 6.63
N THR A 5 11.29 26.00 7.23
CA THR A 5 10.00 26.15 6.55
C THR A 5 10.02 27.36 5.62
N THR A 6 10.71 28.43 6.00
CA THR A 6 10.89 29.64 5.19
C THR A 6 11.76 29.36 3.96
N ILE A 7 12.87 28.63 4.14
CA ILE A 7 13.76 28.22 3.03
C ILE A 7 13.01 27.31 2.04
N LYS A 8 12.27 26.29 2.51
CA LYS A 8 11.48 25.41 1.63
C LYS A 8 10.36 26.14 0.89
N LYS A 9 9.66 27.08 1.55
CA LYS A 9 8.64 27.93 0.90
C LYS A 9 9.26 28.84 -0.17
N ASN A 10 10.47 29.35 0.06
CA ASN A 10 11.19 30.15 -0.91
C ASN A 10 11.59 29.32 -2.13
N ILE A 11 12.17 28.13 -1.96
CA ILE A 11 12.56 27.27 -3.08
C ILE A 11 11.36 26.93 -3.97
N ILE A 12 10.23 26.50 -3.39
CA ILE A 12 9.03 26.15 -4.18
C ILE A 12 8.49 27.37 -4.93
N LYS A 13 8.46 28.55 -4.28
CA LYS A 13 8.06 29.80 -4.94
C LYS A 13 9.01 30.20 -6.06
N THR A 14 10.33 30.07 -5.86
CA THR A 14 11.34 30.35 -6.90
C THR A 14 11.20 29.39 -8.08
N LEU A 15 10.87 28.13 -7.82
CA LEU A 15 10.70 27.10 -8.87
C LEU A 15 9.37 27.21 -9.62
N SER A 16 8.32 27.76 -9.00
CA SER A 16 7.01 27.93 -9.64
C SER A 16 6.80 29.31 -10.26
N TRP A 17 7.62 30.30 -9.91
CA TRP A 17 7.51 31.68 -10.43
C TRP A 17 7.56 31.71 -11.97
N PRO A 18 6.66 32.44 -12.65
CA PRO A 18 5.73 33.45 -12.13
C PRO A 18 4.37 32.92 -11.64
N TYR A 19 4.15 31.61 -11.65
CA TYR A 19 2.88 30.97 -11.32
C TYR A 19 2.83 30.46 -9.88
N SER A 20 1.61 30.21 -9.38
CA SER A 20 1.48 29.43 -8.16
C SER A 20 1.90 27.96 -8.39
N PRO A 21 2.35 27.23 -7.36
CA PRO A 21 2.74 25.83 -7.52
C PRO A 21 1.64 24.96 -8.12
N ILE A 22 0.37 25.21 -7.77
CA ILE A 22 -0.79 24.45 -8.27
C ILE A 22 -1.08 24.77 -9.73
N GLU A 23 -1.01 26.05 -10.13
CA GLU A 23 -1.14 26.45 -11.53
C GLU A 23 -0.09 25.76 -12.38
N HIS A 24 1.16 25.79 -11.94
CA HIS A 24 2.28 25.22 -12.67
C HIS A 24 2.19 23.69 -12.82
N LEU A 25 1.46 23.00 -11.93
CA LEU A 25 1.17 21.56 -12.04
C LEU A 25 0.11 21.24 -13.10
N SER A 26 -0.72 22.22 -13.48
CA SER A 26 -1.77 22.09 -14.50
C SER A 26 -1.39 22.63 -15.88
N GLN A 27 -0.17 23.16 -16.01
CA GLN A 27 0.37 23.70 -17.25
C GLN A 27 1.13 22.65 -18.07
N CYS A 28 1.00 22.72 -19.39
CA CYS A 28 1.71 21.92 -20.38
C CYS A 28 2.97 22.64 -20.89
N LEU A 29 3.67 23.34 -20.00
CA LEU A 29 4.95 23.96 -20.33
C LEU A 29 6.04 22.87 -20.43
N ASN A 30 6.59 22.69 -21.63
CA ASN A 30 7.73 21.81 -21.92
C ASN A 30 9.05 22.26 -21.25
N THR A 31 9.04 23.41 -20.55
CA THR A 31 10.24 24.10 -20.06
C THR A 31 10.70 23.69 -18.66
N THR A 32 10.08 22.71 -18.00
CA THR A 32 10.59 22.27 -16.68
C THR A 32 11.84 21.43 -16.82
N THR A 33 12.98 22.10 -16.86
CA THR A 33 14.33 21.52 -16.67
C THR A 33 14.51 20.94 -15.25
N ASN A 34 13.66 21.33 -14.29
CA ASN A 34 13.78 20.89 -12.90
C ASN A 34 13.11 19.52 -12.66
N PRO A 35 13.85 18.49 -12.19
CA PRO A 35 13.33 17.15 -11.94
C PRO A 35 12.25 17.11 -10.85
N ILE A 36 12.28 18.01 -9.87
CA ILE A 36 11.28 18.08 -8.78
C ILE A 36 9.92 18.48 -9.34
N MET A 37 9.86 19.48 -10.20
CA MET A 37 8.59 19.94 -10.78
C MET A 37 8.04 18.92 -11.78
N LYS A 38 8.91 18.26 -12.54
CA LYS A 38 8.52 17.14 -13.42
C LYS A 38 7.89 16.00 -12.63
N HIS A 39 8.57 15.52 -11.59
CA HIS A 39 8.04 14.45 -10.73
C HIS A 39 6.75 14.85 -10.03
N SER A 40 6.67 16.10 -9.53
CA SER A 40 5.46 16.62 -8.88
C SER A 40 4.26 16.64 -9.84
N ARG A 41 4.47 17.00 -11.12
CA ARG A 41 3.44 16.93 -12.17
C ARG A 41 3.00 15.50 -12.45
N GLU A 42 3.94 14.57 -12.57
CA GLU A 42 3.64 13.15 -12.80
C GLU A 42 2.81 12.57 -11.65
N VAL A 43 3.21 12.83 -10.41
CA VAL A 43 2.46 12.42 -9.21
C VAL A 43 1.08 13.05 -9.20
N TRP A 44 0.98 14.37 -9.43
CA TRP A 44 -0.29 15.10 -9.47
C TRP A 44 -1.25 14.54 -10.53
N ALA A 45 -0.77 14.29 -11.75
CA ALA A 45 -1.55 13.70 -12.82
C ALA A 45 -1.99 12.26 -12.48
N LYS A 46 -1.11 11.47 -11.86
CA LYS A 46 -1.39 10.08 -11.45
C LYS A 46 -2.51 10.04 -10.40
N ILE A 47 -2.45 10.91 -9.38
CA ILE A 47 -3.49 11.02 -8.35
C ILE A 47 -4.84 11.37 -8.98
N HIS A 48 -4.87 12.37 -9.88
CA HIS A 48 -6.11 12.74 -10.57
C HIS A 48 -6.69 11.59 -11.38
N LYS A 49 -5.84 10.89 -12.14
CA LYS A 49 -6.25 9.70 -12.89
C LYS A 49 -6.82 8.61 -11.97
N MET A 50 -6.26 8.43 -10.77
CA MET A 50 -6.77 7.46 -9.78
C MET A 50 -8.18 7.81 -9.31
N HIS A 51 -8.47 9.09 -9.10
CA HIS A 51 -9.81 9.57 -8.77
C HIS A 51 -10.75 9.66 -10.00
N LYS A 52 -10.32 9.18 -11.19
CA LYS A 52 -11.04 9.33 -12.46
C LYS A 52 -11.32 10.79 -12.84
N LEU A 53 -10.46 11.70 -12.37
CA LEU A 53 -10.51 13.14 -12.62
C LEU A 53 -9.38 13.55 -13.57
N SER A 54 -9.52 14.74 -14.16
CA SER A 54 -8.44 15.41 -14.88
C SER A 54 -8.03 16.68 -14.15
N HIS A 55 -6.76 16.77 -13.75
CA HIS A 55 -6.18 17.95 -13.09
C HIS A 55 -6.27 19.23 -13.93
N CYS A 56 -6.28 19.10 -15.26
CA CYS A 56 -6.44 20.21 -16.21
C CYS A 56 -7.88 20.74 -16.30
N ARG A 57 -8.86 20.00 -15.77
CA ARG A 57 -10.30 20.33 -15.82
C ARG A 57 -10.88 20.66 -14.45
N GLN A 58 -10.04 21.14 -13.54
CA GLN A 58 -10.44 21.47 -12.17
C GLN A 58 -10.56 22.97 -11.95
N PRO A 59 -11.33 23.42 -10.94
CA PRO A 59 -11.49 24.84 -10.65
C PRO A 59 -10.17 25.57 -10.35
N TYR A 60 -9.21 24.93 -9.67
CA TYR A 60 -7.89 25.52 -9.40
C TYR A 60 -6.92 25.43 -10.59
N SER A 61 -7.32 24.79 -11.71
CA SER A 61 -6.42 24.62 -12.85
C SER A 61 -6.11 25.97 -13.49
N SER A 62 -4.90 26.10 -14.03
CA SER A 62 -4.45 27.31 -14.70
C SER A 62 -5.28 27.55 -15.96
N LEU A 63 -5.64 28.80 -16.21
CA LEU A 63 -6.20 29.23 -17.48
C LEU A 63 -5.17 29.18 -18.60
N TRP A 64 -3.91 29.35 -18.24
CA TRP A 64 -2.82 29.55 -19.16
C TRP A 64 -2.04 28.27 -19.39
N TYR A 65 -1.56 28.06 -20.62
CA TYR A 65 -0.77 26.89 -21.01
C TYR A 65 -1.44 25.55 -20.65
N ASN A 66 -2.76 25.50 -20.52
CA ASN A 66 -3.50 24.31 -20.13
C ASN A 66 -3.94 23.54 -21.39
N SER A 67 -3.59 22.25 -21.49
CA SER A 67 -3.95 21.39 -22.63
C SER A 67 -5.45 21.20 -22.82
N ALA A 68 -6.25 21.40 -21.78
CA ALA A 68 -7.70 21.36 -21.90
C ALA A 68 -8.26 22.67 -22.47
N ILE A 69 -7.61 23.82 -22.22
CA ILE A 69 -8.09 25.15 -22.59
C ILE A 69 -7.32 25.64 -23.82
N CYS A 70 -7.86 25.33 -25.00
CA CYS A 70 -7.19 25.59 -26.27
C CYS A 70 -8.07 26.40 -27.22
N VAL A 71 -7.47 27.39 -27.91
CA VAL A 71 -8.06 28.08 -29.05
C VAL A 71 -7.34 27.58 -30.30
N GLY A 72 -8.07 26.99 -31.25
CA GLY A 72 -7.46 26.43 -32.47
C GLY A 72 -6.42 25.34 -32.19
N LYS A 73 -6.68 24.46 -31.20
CA LYS A 73 -5.79 23.37 -30.75
C LYS A 73 -4.49 23.81 -30.06
N SER A 74 -4.27 25.12 -29.88
CA SER A 74 -3.11 25.65 -29.15
C SER A 74 -3.54 26.17 -27.77
N PRO A 75 -2.76 25.91 -26.71
CA PRO A 75 -3.08 26.38 -25.37
C PRO A 75 -2.96 27.92 -25.31
N ILE A 76 -3.84 28.54 -24.52
CA ILE A 76 -3.97 30.01 -24.49
C ILE A 76 -2.92 30.63 -23.54
N TYR A 77 -2.37 31.78 -23.92
CA TYR A 77 -1.68 32.68 -22.99
C TYR A 77 -1.91 34.15 -23.38
N TRP A 78 -2.52 34.93 -22.48
CA TRP A 78 -2.70 36.37 -22.67
C TRP A 78 -2.02 37.17 -21.56
N LYS A 79 -0.82 37.69 -21.86
CA LYS A 79 0.02 38.45 -20.92
C LYS A 79 -0.74 39.55 -20.17
N LYS A 80 -1.59 40.33 -20.85
CA LYS A 80 -2.36 41.43 -20.24
C LYS A 80 -3.40 40.94 -19.22
N TRP A 81 -4.01 39.77 -19.43
CA TRP A 81 -4.97 39.20 -18.50
C TRP A 81 -4.26 38.59 -17.29
N HIS A 82 -3.17 37.86 -17.55
CA HIS A 82 -2.34 37.28 -16.49
C HIS A 82 -1.75 38.34 -15.55
N LEU A 83 -1.21 39.44 -16.09
CA LEU A 83 -0.65 40.54 -15.27
C LEU A 83 -1.71 41.27 -14.42
N ASN A 84 -2.98 41.24 -14.83
CA ASN A 84 -4.08 41.80 -14.06
C ASN A 84 -4.67 40.81 -13.02
N GLY A 85 -4.11 39.60 -12.89
CA GLY A 85 -4.48 38.64 -11.85
C GLY A 85 -5.52 37.58 -12.25
N LEU A 86 -5.83 37.43 -13.55
CA LEU A 86 -6.59 36.29 -14.06
C LEU A 86 -5.64 35.10 -14.27
N CYS A 87 -5.66 34.10 -13.38
CA CYS A 87 -4.70 32.99 -13.41
C CYS A 87 -5.34 31.60 -13.45
N THR A 88 -6.45 31.43 -12.75
CA THR A 88 -7.12 30.15 -12.54
C THR A 88 -8.52 30.14 -13.11
N VAL A 89 -9.03 28.94 -13.35
CA VAL A 89 -10.40 28.75 -13.79
C VAL A 89 -11.42 29.36 -12.82
N THR A 90 -11.20 29.25 -11.51
CA THR A 90 -12.07 29.87 -10.48
C THR A 90 -12.21 31.37 -10.62
N ASP A 91 -11.21 32.07 -11.15
CA ASP A 91 -11.22 33.53 -11.29
C ASP A 91 -12.32 34.03 -12.25
N LEU A 92 -12.77 33.14 -13.16
CA LEU A 92 -13.86 33.41 -14.11
C LEU A 92 -15.26 33.22 -13.51
N PHE A 93 -15.36 32.70 -12.28
CA PHE A 93 -16.63 32.42 -11.62
C PHE A 93 -16.77 33.23 -10.35
N GLU A 94 -18.00 33.61 -10.04
CA GLU A 94 -18.39 34.24 -8.78
C GLU A 94 -19.67 33.56 -8.29
N GLN A 95 -19.63 33.02 -7.06
CA GLN A 95 -20.74 32.23 -6.48
C GLN A 95 -21.24 31.08 -7.39
N GLY A 96 -20.33 30.48 -8.17
CA GLY A 96 -20.66 29.39 -9.10
C GLY A 96 -21.22 29.85 -10.46
N VAL A 97 -21.39 31.16 -10.67
CA VAL A 97 -21.86 31.74 -11.93
C VAL A 97 -20.68 32.29 -12.73
N PHE A 98 -20.62 32.01 -14.04
CA PHE A 98 -19.59 32.55 -14.92
C PHE A 98 -19.77 34.06 -15.09
N LEU A 99 -18.70 34.83 -14.89
CA LEU A 99 -18.73 36.30 -14.93
C LEU A 99 -19.22 36.82 -16.29
N SER A 100 -20.05 37.87 -16.27
CA SER A 100 -20.38 38.65 -17.46
C SER A 100 -19.13 39.39 -17.96
N TYR A 101 -19.09 39.77 -19.24
CA TYR A 101 -17.99 40.56 -19.79
C TYR A 101 -17.76 41.86 -19.00
N ASN A 102 -18.84 42.56 -18.64
CA ASN A 102 -18.78 43.81 -17.90
C ASN A 102 -18.20 43.62 -16.49
N ASN A 103 -18.63 42.58 -15.78
CA ASN A 103 -18.13 42.27 -14.42
C ASN A 103 -16.66 41.86 -14.46
N LEU A 104 -16.25 41.09 -15.48
CA LEU A 104 -14.86 40.67 -15.66
C LEU A 104 -13.94 41.86 -16.00
N VAL A 105 -14.40 42.78 -16.85
CA VAL A 105 -13.66 44.02 -17.18
C VAL A 105 -13.51 44.92 -15.96
N GLN A 106 -14.57 45.07 -15.15
CA GLN A 106 -14.54 45.85 -13.92
C GLN A 106 -13.59 45.23 -12.88
N LYS A 107 -13.69 43.91 -12.65
CA LYS A 107 -12.90 43.19 -11.65
C LYS A 107 -11.40 43.18 -11.94
N TYR A 108 -11.01 43.07 -13.22
CA TYR A 108 -9.61 42.93 -13.63
C TYR A 108 -9.07 44.14 -14.43
N ASN A 109 -9.79 45.27 -14.40
CA ASN A 109 -9.39 46.55 -15.02
C ASN A 109 -8.90 46.40 -16.49
N LEU A 110 -9.63 45.62 -17.29
CA LEU A 110 -9.22 45.30 -18.67
C LEU A 110 -9.70 46.37 -19.66
N LYS A 111 -8.81 47.28 -20.05
CA LYS A 111 -9.11 48.34 -21.04
C LYS A 111 -8.88 47.89 -22.49
N GLY A 112 -9.90 47.96 -23.33
CA GLY A 112 -9.82 47.76 -24.80
C GLY A 112 -10.97 46.93 -25.40
N LYS A 113 -11.36 47.20 -26.66
CA LYS A 113 -12.47 46.52 -27.37
C LYS A 113 -12.14 45.07 -27.77
N ASP A 114 -10.86 44.73 -27.91
CA ASP A 114 -10.38 43.40 -28.35
C ASP A 114 -10.53 42.31 -27.26
N HIS A 115 -10.91 42.70 -26.04
CA HIS A 115 -11.13 41.77 -24.94
C HIS A 115 -12.46 41.03 -25.03
N PHE A 116 -13.43 41.55 -25.78
CA PHE A 116 -14.73 40.92 -25.95
C PHE A 116 -14.62 39.57 -26.70
N TRP A 117 -13.85 39.53 -27.79
CA TRP A 117 -13.62 38.28 -28.51
C TRP A 117 -12.86 37.25 -27.68
N LYS A 118 -11.86 37.70 -26.92
CA LYS A 118 -11.12 36.87 -25.95
C LYS A 118 -12.04 36.29 -24.88
N TYR A 119 -12.96 37.09 -24.36
CA TYR A 119 -13.98 36.63 -23.41
C TYR A 119 -14.85 35.52 -24.01
N LEU A 120 -15.35 35.69 -25.24
CA LEU A 120 -16.16 34.67 -25.91
C LEU A 120 -15.38 33.36 -26.14
N GLN A 121 -14.11 33.46 -26.53
CA GLN A 121 -13.23 32.30 -26.72
C GLN A 121 -13.03 31.51 -25.42
N ILE A 122 -12.69 32.20 -24.31
CA ILE A 122 -12.53 31.53 -23.01
C ILE A 122 -13.85 30.96 -22.52
N ARG A 123 -14.96 31.70 -22.64
CA ARG A 123 -16.28 31.22 -22.21
C ARG A 123 -16.65 29.93 -22.94
N ASN A 124 -16.43 29.86 -24.25
CA ASN A 124 -16.67 28.65 -25.02
C ASN A 124 -15.80 27.48 -24.53
N CYS A 125 -14.48 27.67 -24.42
CA CYS A 125 -13.56 26.64 -23.93
C CYS A 125 -13.98 26.13 -22.55
N VAL A 126 -14.17 27.05 -21.61
CA VAL A 126 -14.46 26.75 -20.21
C VAL A 126 -15.82 26.07 -20.03
N SER A 127 -16.85 26.51 -20.76
CA SER A 127 -18.20 25.91 -20.72
C SER A 127 -18.24 24.44 -21.15
N THR A 128 -17.33 24.04 -22.05
CA THR A 128 -17.23 22.64 -22.52
C THR A 128 -16.43 21.75 -21.58
N ILE A 129 -15.58 22.34 -20.73
CA ILE A 129 -14.57 21.63 -19.92
C ILE A 129 -15.05 21.42 -18.48
N ILE A 130 -15.73 22.41 -17.91
CA ILE A 130 -16.13 22.41 -16.51
C ILE A 130 -17.58 21.97 -16.40
N LYS A 131 -17.78 20.66 -16.36
CA LYS A 131 -18.89 20.13 -15.58
C LYS A 131 -18.37 20.11 -14.15
N LEU A 132 -18.84 21.03 -13.30
CA LEU A 132 -18.57 21.01 -11.85
C LEU A 132 -19.05 19.65 -11.35
N THR A 133 -18.14 18.68 -11.25
CA THR A 133 -18.43 17.41 -10.62
C THR A 133 -18.39 17.67 -9.12
N ASP A 134 -19.56 17.64 -8.48
CA ASP A 134 -19.66 17.54 -7.04
C ASP A 134 -18.84 16.33 -6.56
N GLY A 135 -18.04 16.51 -5.50
CA GLY A 135 -17.29 15.41 -4.88
C GLY A 135 -15.81 15.26 -5.25
N ASN A 136 -15.10 16.32 -5.66
CA ASN A 136 -13.64 16.22 -5.80
C ASN A 136 -12.95 16.24 -4.43
N HIS A 137 -12.69 15.06 -3.86
CA HIS A 137 -11.94 14.88 -2.60
C HIS A 137 -10.55 15.54 -2.58
N ILE A 138 -9.96 15.82 -3.75
CA ILE A 138 -8.69 16.56 -3.87
C ILE A 138 -8.92 18.05 -3.61
N LEU A 139 -10.06 18.62 -4.03
CA LEU A 139 -10.43 20.00 -3.66
C LEU A 139 -10.65 20.13 -2.16
N ASP A 140 -11.32 19.15 -1.55
CA ASP A 140 -11.55 19.14 -0.10
C ASP A 140 -10.23 19.11 0.66
N PHE A 141 -9.26 18.32 0.18
CA PHE A 141 -7.89 18.32 0.72
C PHE A 141 -7.19 19.68 0.58
N LEU A 142 -7.32 20.34 -0.57
CA LEU A 142 -6.70 21.65 -0.82
C LEU A 142 -7.27 22.76 0.07
N LYS A 143 -8.56 22.66 0.44
CA LYS A 143 -9.26 23.62 1.31
C LYS A 143 -8.93 23.48 2.81
N LEU A 144 -8.21 22.43 3.23
CA LEU A 144 -7.92 22.21 4.65
C LEU A 144 -7.04 23.32 5.26
N PRO A 145 -7.47 23.95 6.38
CA PRO A 145 -6.84 25.14 6.95
C PRO A 145 -5.50 24.88 7.65
N HIS A 146 -5.25 23.67 8.15
CA HIS A 146 -4.07 23.38 8.99
C HIS A 146 -2.90 22.73 8.23
N PRO A 147 -1.66 23.24 8.35
CA PRO A 147 -0.48 22.68 7.70
C PRO A 147 0.08 21.43 8.38
N GLN A 148 -0.31 21.15 9.64
CA GLN A 148 0.09 19.93 10.33
C GLN A 148 -0.65 18.72 9.76
N GLN A 149 0.06 17.61 9.55
CA GLN A 149 -0.47 16.32 9.08
C GLN A 149 -1.02 16.26 7.64
N LYS A 150 -0.88 17.31 6.82
CA LYS A 150 -1.33 17.29 5.40
C LYS A 150 -0.79 16.08 4.63
N ALA A 151 0.47 15.70 4.83
CA ALA A 151 1.05 14.52 4.18
C ALA A 151 0.36 13.20 4.59
N SER A 152 0.04 13.04 5.88
CA SER A 152 -0.65 11.84 6.40
C SER A 152 -2.09 11.76 5.92
N ILE A 153 -2.81 12.88 5.94
CA ILE A 153 -4.18 12.98 5.42
C ILE A 153 -4.18 12.66 3.93
N PHE A 154 -3.26 13.29 3.17
CA PHE A 154 -3.09 13.01 1.75
C PHE A 154 -2.85 11.53 1.47
N TYR A 155 -1.92 10.92 2.21
CA TYR A 155 -1.59 9.51 2.07
C TYR A 155 -2.78 8.60 2.41
N ARG A 156 -3.53 8.90 3.47
CA ARG A 156 -4.73 8.15 3.86
C ARG A 156 -5.83 8.26 2.81
N THR A 157 -6.09 9.46 2.30
CA THR A 157 -7.10 9.70 1.25
C THR A 157 -6.71 9.00 -0.06
N ALA A 158 -5.43 9.06 -0.45
CA ALA A 158 -4.94 8.33 -1.60
C ALA A 158 -5.08 6.80 -1.40
N ASN A 159 -4.68 6.28 -0.24
CA ASN A 159 -4.81 4.87 0.15
C ASN A 159 -6.24 4.35 0.19
N HIS A 160 -7.20 5.18 0.55
CA HIS A 160 -8.62 4.81 0.50
C HIS A 160 -9.12 4.62 -0.95
N VAL A 161 -8.48 5.22 -1.95
CA VAL A 161 -8.79 4.91 -3.37
C VAL A 161 -8.12 3.60 -3.80
N PHE A 162 -7.01 3.24 -3.15
CA PHE A 162 -6.33 1.96 -3.35
C PHE A 162 -6.99 0.79 -2.63
N SER A 163 -8.03 1.01 -1.81
CA SER A 163 -8.82 -0.05 -1.19
C SER A 163 -9.79 -0.70 -2.19
N ASN A 164 -9.34 -0.94 -3.42
CA ASN A 164 -9.83 -2.13 -4.10
C ASN A 164 -9.46 -3.26 -3.16
N ASP A 165 -10.46 -3.75 -2.42
CA ASP A 165 -10.36 -4.98 -1.65
C ASP A 165 -9.62 -5.96 -2.54
N CYS A 166 -8.64 -6.69 -2.00
CA CYS A 166 -7.80 -7.59 -2.78
C CYS A 166 -8.63 -8.81 -3.26
N ILE A 167 -9.73 -8.58 -3.99
CA ILE A 167 -10.76 -9.51 -4.42
C ILE A 167 -10.13 -10.53 -5.36
N ASN A 168 -9.31 -10.07 -6.31
CA ASN A 168 -8.57 -10.99 -7.17
C ASN A 168 -7.64 -11.91 -6.37
N LEU A 169 -7.03 -11.40 -5.29
CA LEU A 169 -6.17 -12.21 -4.43
C LEU A 169 -6.99 -13.21 -3.61
N LYS A 170 -8.14 -12.78 -3.08
CA LYS A 170 -9.12 -13.63 -2.41
C LYS A 170 -9.56 -14.78 -3.31
N THR A 171 -10.04 -14.50 -4.53
CA THR A 171 -10.48 -15.52 -5.48
C THR A 171 -9.38 -16.52 -5.84
N ILE A 172 -8.12 -16.06 -5.94
CA ILE A 172 -6.98 -16.96 -6.16
C ILE A 172 -6.78 -17.88 -4.94
N TRP A 173 -6.87 -17.36 -3.72
CA TRP A 173 -6.75 -18.16 -2.51
C TRP A 173 -7.90 -19.12 -2.29
N GLU A 174 -9.14 -18.72 -2.58
CA GLU A 174 -10.32 -19.60 -2.52
C GLU A 174 -10.16 -20.79 -3.46
N LYS A 175 -9.67 -20.55 -4.68
CA LYS A 175 -9.38 -21.60 -5.65
C LYS A 175 -8.27 -22.55 -5.19
N ASP A 176 -7.19 -22.01 -4.65
CA ASP A 176 -6.03 -22.81 -4.22
C ASP A 176 -6.32 -23.61 -2.94
N ILE A 177 -7.12 -23.07 -2.02
CA ILE A 177 -7.46 -23.74 -0.75
C ILE A 177 -8.69 -24.65 -0.90
N GLY A 178 -9.56 -24.38 -1.89
CA GLY A 178 -10.80 -25.13 -2.09
C GLY A 178 -11.92 -24.74 -1.12
N THR A 179 -11.83 -23.57 -0.48
CA THR A 179 -12.86 -23.07 0.45
C THR A 179 -13.23 -21.63 0.12
N VAL A 180 -14.52 -21.32 0.17
CA VAL A 180 -15.02 -19.94 0.07
C VAL A 180 -14.63 -19.17 1.34
N ILE A 181 -14.25 -17.91 1.18
CA ILE A 181 -13.87 -16.99 2.27
C ILE A 181 -14.85 -15.82 2.23
N GLY A 182 -15.39 -15.39 3.37
CA GLY A 182 -16.27 -14.21 3.42
C GLY A 182 -15.51 -12.91 3.06
N ASP A 183 -16.19 -11.86 2.58
CA ASP A 183 -15.52 -10.57 2.35
C ASP A 183 -15.03 -9.93 3.65
N GLU A 184 -15.86 -9.95 4.70
CA GLU A 184 -15.49 -9.47 6.02
C GLU A 184 -14.39 -10.33 6.66
N GLU A 185 -14.48 -11.64 6.48
CA GLU A 185 -13.45 -12.57 6.93
C GLU A 185 -12.10 -12.29 6.24
N TRP A 186 -12.11 -12.08 4.92
CA TRP A 186 -10.90 -11.75 4.17
C TRP A 186 -10.27 -10.44 4.66
N LYS A 187 -11.09 -9.43 4.98
CA LYS A 187 -10.60 -8.17 5.59
C LYS A 187 -9.97 -8.43 6.97
N ILE A 188 -10.54 -9.31 7.78
CA ILE A 188 -9.98 -9.70 9.09
C ILE A 188 -8.62 -10.39 8.90
N ILE A 189 -8.51 -11.34 7.97
CA ILE A 189 -7.25 -12.01 7.62
C ILE A 189 -6.17 -10.98 7.22
N LEU A 190 -6.50 -10.07 6.31
CA LEU A 190 -5.56 -9.04 5.85
C LEU A 190 -5.14 -8.09 6.97
N SER A 191 -6.07 -7.66 7.82
CA SER A 191 -5.79 -6.75 8.93
C SER A 191 -4.95 -7.40 10.05
N ASN A 192 -5.05 -8.72 10.21
CA ASN A 192 -4.29 -9.48 11.20
C ASN A 192 -2.93 -9.98 10.69
N THR A 193 -2.62 -9.79 9.40
CA THR A 193 -1.35 -10.23 8.80
C THR A 193 -0.16 -9.62 9.54
N GLY A 194 0.70 -10.46 10.12
CA GLY A 194 1.88 -10.03 10.89
C GLY A 194 1.58 -9.56 12.33
N LYS A 195 0.32 -9.33 12.71
CA LYS A 195 -0.05 -8.79 14.03
C LYS A 195 0.43 -9.66 15.20
N PHE A 196 0.39 -10.97 15.00
CA PHE A 196 0.67 -11.97 16.03
C PHE A 196 2.15 -12.39 16.12
N VAL A 197 3.00 -11.87 15.22
CA VAL A 197 4.43 -12.19 15.19
C VAL A 197 5.20 -10.90 15.45
N ARG A 198 5.97 -10.83 16.55
CA ARG A 198 6.75 -9.64 16.90
C ARG A 198 7.96 -9.45 15.98
N GLU A 199 8.58 -10.54 15.54
CA GLU A 199 9.76 -10.49 14.69
C GLU A 199 9.42 -9.94 13.29
N ALA A 200 10.05 -8.83 12.89
CA ALA A 200 9.82 -8.19 11.59
C ALA A 200 10.01 -9.15 10.39
N ARG A 201 10.94 -10.10 10.48
CA ARG A 201 11.13 -11.11 9.43
C ARG A 201 9.94 -12.06 9.32
N GLY A 202 9.33 -12.43 10.43
CA GLY A 202 8.15 -13.27 10.45
C GLY A 202 6.92 -12.54 9.90
N GLN A 203 6.76 -11.26 10.25
CA GLN A 203 5.72 -10.38 9.68
C GLN A 203 5.85 -10.27 8.16
N LEU A 204 7.07 -9.99 7.68
CA LEU A 204 7.35 -9.89 6.25
C LEU A 204 7.10 -11.22 5.53
N THR A 205 7.37 -12.35 6.18
CA THR A 205 7.12 -13.67 5.60
C THR A 205 5.63 -13.89 5.38
N GLN A 206 4.79 -13.63 6.39
CA GLN A 206 3.34 -13.74 6.28
C GLN A 206 2.79 -12.82 5.18
N TYR A 207 3.24 -11.56 5.15
CA TYR A 207 2.89 -10.61 4.10
C TYR A 207 3.22 -11.16 2.71
N LYS A 208 4.45 -11.65 2.51
CA LYS A 208 4.87 -12.20 1.21
C LYS A 208 4.10 -13.45 0.81
N ILE A 209 3.67 -14.27 1.77
CA ILE A 209 2.84 -15.44 1.49
C ILE A 209 1.47 -15.01 1.03
N ILE A 210 0.76 -14.21 1.84
CA ILE A 210 -0.61 -13.76 1.55
C ILE A 210 -0.66 -13.04 0.21
N HIS A 211 0.30 -12.15 -0.08
CA HIS A 211 0.39 -11.45 -1.37
C HIS A 211 1.04 -12.27 -2.49
N ARG A 212 1.39 -13.55 -2.25
CA ARG A 212 1.96 -14.49 -3.22
C ARG A 212 3.16 -13.89 -3.95
N PHE A 213 4.07 -13.29 -3.18
CA PHE A 213 5.21 -12.52 -3.69
C PHE A 213 6.26 -13.41 -4.38
N TYR A 214 6.35 -14.68 -3.99
CA TYR A 214 7.36 -15.59 -4.51
C TYR A 214 7.02 -16.07 -5.93
N LEU A 215 8.02 -15.99 -6.83
CA LEU A 215 7.91 -16.52 -8.20
C LEU A 215 8.00 -18.05 -8.16
N THR A 216 7.04 -18.72 -8.80
CA THR A 216 6.97 -20.18 -8.89
C THR A 216 7.46 -20.65 -10.26
N PRO A 217 7.82 -21.93 -10.44
CA PRO A 217 8.15 -22.49 -11.76
C PRO A 217 7.08 -22.21 -12.80
N LEU A 218 5.81 -22.38 -12.45
CA LEU A 218 4.70 -22.11 -13.36
C LEU A 218 4.63 -20.63 -13.77
N ARG A 219 4.85 -19.69 -12.85
CA ARG A 219 4.86 -18.26 -13.16
C ARG A 219 6.05 -17.89 -14.04
N LEU A 220 7.24 -18.42 -13.74
CA LEU A 220 8.45 -18.18 -14.52
C LEU A 220 8.31 -18.72 -15.95
N ASN A 221 7.70 -19.89 -16.10
CA ASN A 221 7.43 -20.47 -17.41
C ASN A 221 6.45 -19.63 -18.23
N ARG A 222 5.36 -19.14 -17.60
CA ARG A 222 4.42 -18.19 -18.25
C ARG A 222 5.06 -16.87 -18.65
N MET A 223 6.11 -16.44 -17.94
CA MET A 223 6.88 -15.25 -18.27
C MET A 223 7.95 -15.50 -19.35
N GLY A 224 8.13 -16.74 -19.81
CA GLY A 224 9.19 -17.11 -20.76
C GLY A 224 10.60 -17.13 -20.15
N LEU A 225 10.72 -17.11 -18.82
CA LEU A 225 12.01 -17.11 -18.12
C LEU A 225 12.56 -18.53 -17.88
N THR A 226 11.70 -19.55 -17.92
CA THR A 226 12.09 -20.97 -17.77
C THR A 226 11.26 -21.84 -18.71
N ASN A 227 11.86 -22.89 -19.28
CA ASN A 227 11.13 -23.83 -20.15
C ASN A 227 10.37 -24.90 -19.37
N ASN A 228 10.64 -25.02 -18.07
CA ASN A 228 10.02 -26.01 -17.19
C ASN A 228 9.06 -25.34 -16.20
N ASN A 229 7.90 -25.94 -16.00
CA ASN A 229 6.85 -25.50 -15.07
C ASN A 229 6.63 -26.46 -13.88
N VAL A 230 7.45 -27.51 -13.74
CA VAL A 230 7.36 -28.46 -12.62
C VAL A 230 7.97 -27.89 -11.34
N CYS A 231 7.53 -28.40 -10.20
CA CYS A 231 8.01 -28.03 -8.88
C CYS A 231 9.51 -28.29 -8.73
N TRP A 232 10.26 -27.30 -8.23
CA TRP A 232 11.71 -27.44 -8.02
C TRP A 232 12.10 -28.56 -7.05
N LYS A 233 11.21 -28.93 -6.13
CA LYS A 233 11.49 -29.95 -5.11
C LYS A 233 11.13 -31.34 -5.61
N CYS A 234 9.84 -31.61 -5.87
CA CYS A 234 9.43 -32.96 -6.24
C CYS A 234 9.75 -33.32 -7.70
N GLN A 235 9.97 -32.33 -8.58
CA GLN A 235 10.24 -32.52 -10.01
C GLN A 235 9.19 -33.37 -10.74
N LYS A 236 7.97 -33.48 -10.19
CA LYS A 236 6.89 -34.33 -10.70
C LYS A 236 5.68 -33.49 -11.10
N ASP A 237 5.12 -32.75 -10.14
CA ASP A 237 3.89 -31.99 -10.35
C ASP A 237 4.16 -30.56 -10.81
N ARG A 238 3.12 -29.90 -11.31
CA ARG A 238 3.16 -28.48 -11.70
C ARG A 238 3.51 -27.60 -10.48
N GLY A 239 4.52 -26.75 -10.63
CA GLY A 239 4.98 -25.81 -9.62
C GLY A 239 4.05 -24.59 -9.47
N THR A 240 2.81 -24.82 -9.05
CA THR A 240 1.90 -23.75 -8.57
C THR A 240 2.40 -23.20 -7.24
N PHE A 241 1.88 -22.05 -6.81
CA PHE A 241 2.28 -21.48 -5.52
C PHE A 241 1.86 -22.38 -4.36
N ILE A 242 0.60 -22.84 -4.37
CA ILE A 242 0.06 -23.73 -3.33
C ILE A 242 0.81 -25.06 -3.28
N HIS A 243 1.14 -25.65 -4.43
CA HIS A 243 1.94 -26.86 -4.48
C HIS A 243 3.33 -26.64 -3.88
N CYS A 244 4.03 -25.59 -4.33
CA CYS A 244 5.40 -25.33 -3.88
C CYS A 244 5.52 -24.91 -2.41
N ILE A 245 4.44 -24.54 -1.72
CA ILE A 245 4.48 -24.13 -0.30
C ILE A 245 3.74 -25.11 0.63
N TRP A 246 2.77 -25.88 0.14
CA TRP A 246 1.88 -26.70 0.96
C TRP A 246 1.75 -28.14 0.46
N GLU A 247 1.29 -28.35 -0.78
CA GLU A 247 0.88 -29.69 -1.26
C GLU A 247 2.06 -30.58 -1.66
N CYS A 248 3.23 -30.01 -1.93
CA CYS A 248 4.39 -30.77 -2.36
C CYS A 248 4.72 -31.89 -1.34
N PRO A 249 4.84 -33.16 -1.78
CA PRO A 249 5.13 -34.29 -0.89
C PRO A 249 6.44 -34.16 -0.10
N LEU A 250 7.39 -33.37 -0.60
CA LEU A 250 8.65 -33.10 0.10
C LEU A 250 8.56 -31.97 1.13
N ILE A 251 7.44 -31.24 1.17
CA ILE A 251 7.22 -30.12 2.10
C ILE A 251 6.19 -30.49 3.16
N GLN A 252 5.14 -31.23 2.77
CA GLN A 252 4.06 -31.63 3.67
C GLN A 252 4.54 -32.29 4.98
N PRO A 253 5.58 -33.16 4.99
CA PRO A 253 6.09 -33.73 6.24
C PRO A 253 6.56 -32.69 7.25
N LEU A 254 7.14 -31.58 6.80
CA LEU A 254 7.56 -30.49 7.69
C LEU A 254 6.35 -29.81 8.32
N TRP A 255 5.31 -29.50 7.54
CA TRP A 255 4.07 -28.93 8.09
C TRP A 255 3.47 -29.84 9.16
N LEU A 256 3.31 -31.12 8.85
CA LEU A 256 2.77 -32.09 9.80
C LEU A 256 3.61 -32.18 11.08
N GLN A 257 4.93 -32.33 10.96
CA GLN A 257 5.82 -32.44 12.12
C GLN A 257 5.79 -31.18 12.99
N THR A 258 5.84 -30.00 12.38
CA THR A 258 5.84 -28.73 13.11
C THR A 258 4.51 -28.47 13.81
N LEU A 259 3.38 -28.76 13.16
CA LEU A 259 2.06 -28.66 13.80
C LEU A 259 1.89 -29.68 14.93
N ASN A 260 2.38 -30.92 14.77
CA ASN A 260 2.36 -31.92 15.84
C ASN A 260 3.17 -31.48 17.06
N ILE A 261 4.33 -30.85 16.86
CA ILE A 261 5.15 -30.30 17.95
C ILE A 261 4.40 -29.18 18.67
N LEU A 262 3.84 -28.23 17.92
CA LEU A 262 3.08 -27.11 18.49
C LEU A 262 1.84 -27.60 19.26
N SER A 263 1.14 -28.59 18.70
CA SER A 263 -0.04 -29.22 19.28
C SER A 263 0.28 -29.90 20.60
N LYS A 264 1.34 -30.71 20.65
CA LYS A 264 1.81 -31.38 21.88
C LYS A 264 2.25 -30.39 22.95
N TRP A 265 2.96 -29.34 22.55
CA TRP A 265 3.45 -28.35 23.49
C TRP A 265 2.31 -27.52 24.09
N LEU A 266 1.35 -27.08 23.28
CA LEU A 266 0.22 -26.28 23.76
C LEU A 266 -0.91 -27.11 24.37
N GLY A 267 -0.92 -28.43 24.18
CA GLY A 267 -2.04 -29.28 24.57
C GLY A 267 -3.32 -29.03 23.75
N ILE A 268 -3.19 -28.45 22.55
CA ILE A 268 -4.31 -28.06 21.68
C ILE A 268 -4.24 -28.89 20.40
N THR A 269 -5.38 -29.34 19.88
CA THR A 269 -5.43 -30.00 18.57
C THR A 269 -5.38 -28.96 17.46
N ILE A 270 -4.25 -28.89 16.73
CA ILE A 270 -4.07 -27.92 15.64
C ILE A 270 -4.36 -28.62 14.30
N PRO A 271 -5.31 -28.12 13.48
CA PRO A 271 -5.64 -28.75 12.21
C PRO A 271 -4.51 -28.54 11.18
N LEU A 272 -4.26 -29.57 10.35
CA LEU A 272 -3.42 -29.44 9.15
C LEU A 272 -4.20 -28.69 8.06
N SER A 273 -4.30 -27.37 8.22
CA SER A 273 -5.10 -26.50 7.35
C SER A 273 -4.21 -25.47 6.65
N PRO A 274 -4.21 -25.39 5.30
CA PRO A 274 -3.50 -24.33 4.58
C PRO A 274 -4.09 -22.95 4.89
N ARG A 275 -5.38 -22.87 5.22
CA ARG A 275 -6.06 -21.63 5.61
C ARG A 275 -5.49 -21.08 6.92
N LEU A 276 -5.28 -21.94 7.93
CA LEU A 276 -4.58 -21.56 9.15
C LEU A 276 -3.11 -21.23 8.86
N CYS A 277 -2.39 -22.13 8.17
CA CYS A 277 -0.94 -22.05 8.08
C CYS A 277 -0.42 -20.95 7.13
N LEU A 278 -1.15 -20.66 6.05
CA LEU A 278 -0.71 -19.71 5.03
C LEU A 278 -1.39 -18.35 5.18
N LEU A 279 -2.67 -18.32 5.59
CA LEU A 279 -3.42 -17.08 5.76
C LEU A 279 -3.43 -16.58 7.21
N GLY A 280 -3.13 -17.43 8.19
CA GLY A 280 -3.24 -17.04 9.60
C GLY A 280 -4.68 -16.80 10.02
N ASP A 281 -5.60 -17.57 9.43
CA ASP A 281 -7.01 -17.49 9.77
C ASP A 281 -7.27 -18.07 11.16
N ARG A 282 -7.76 -17.20 12.05
CA ARG A 282 -8.07 -17.56 13.43
C ARG A 282 -9.33 -18.40 13.56
N GLU A 283 -10.28 -18.32 12.62
CA GLU A 283 -11.53 -19.09 12.69
C GLU A 283 -11.29 -20.60 12.68
N GLN A 284 -10.13 -21.03 12.17
CA GLN A 284 -9.68 -22.43 12.17
C GLN A 284 -9.35 -22.97 13.58
N LEU A 285 -9.22 -22.09 14.58
CA LEU A 285 -8.92 -22.44 15.96
C LEU A 285 -9.88 -21.68 16.90
N PRO A 286 -11.16 -22.10 16.98
CA PRO A 286 -12.08 -21.53 17.94
C PRO A 286 -11.60 -21.85 19.38
N ASN A 287 -11.86 -20.94 20.31
CA ASN A 287 -11.62 -21.13 21.75
C ASN A 287 -10.16 -21.15 22.23
N ILE A 288 -9.24 -20.50 21.50
CA ILE A 288 -7.86 -20.29 21.99
C ILE A 288 -7.59 -18.83 22.36
N THR A 289 -6.69 -18.65 23.32
CA THR A 289 -6.24 -17.33 23.75
C THR A 289 -5.40 -16.63 22.67
N ASN A 290 -5.28 -15.29 22.77
CA ASN A 290 -4.39 -14.53 21.89
C ASN A 290 -2.93 -14.97 21.99
N VAL A 291 -2.52 -15.48 23.16
CA VAL A 291 -1.14 -15.90 23.43
C VAL A 291 -0.83 -17.22 22.72
N GLU A 292 -1.70 -18.21 22.86
CA GLU A 292 -1.58 -19.49 22.16
C GLU A 292 -1.63 -19.28 20.66
N PHE A 293 -2.54 -18.44 20.16
CA PHE A 293 -2.58 -18.13 18.73
C PHE A 293 -1.30 -17.45 18.24
N ALA A 294 -0.75 -16.50 19.02
CA ALA A 294 0.52 -15.87 18.66
C ALA A 294 1.67 -16.85 18.55
N VAL A 295 1.74 -17.80 19.48
CA VAL A 295 2.72 -18.88 19.46
C VAL A 295 2.57 -19.76 18.22
N ILE A 296 1.34 -20.18 17.90
CA ILE A 296 1.05 -20.98 16.69
C ILE A 296 1.48 -20.20 15.44
N MET A 297 1.13 -18.92 15.35
CA MET A 297 1.50 -18.07 14.21
C MET A 297 3.00 -17.87 14.07
N VAL A 298 3.75 -17.80 15.18
CA VAL A 298 5.21 -17.80 15.16
C VAL A 298 5.72 -19.12 14.60
N GLY A 299 5.27 -20.26 15.14
CA GLY A 299 5.71 -21.59 14.71
C GLY A 299 5.45 -21.87 13.24
N VAL A 300 4.23 -21.58 12.78
CA VAL A 300 3.81 -21.66 11.38
C VAL A 300 4.62 -20.73 10.48
N SER A 301 4.85 -19.48 10.92
CA SER A 301 5.69 -18.52 10.18
C SER A 301 7.12 -19.04 10.06
N VAL A 302 7.68 -19.66 11.10
CA VAL A 302 9.00 -20.29 11.04
C VAL A 302 9.01 -21.45 10.05
N THR A 303 8.00 -22.31 10.05
CA THR A 303 7.86 -23.41 9.08
C THR A 303 7.89 -22.88 7.64
N ALA A 304 7.06 -21.89 7.36
CA ALA A 304 7.05 -21.18 6.08
C ALA A 304 8.43 -20.62 5.73
N ARG A 305 9.14 -19.97 6.67
CA ARG A 305 10.48 -19.42 6.42
C ARG A 305 11.49 -20.49 6.03
N VAL A 306 11.49 -21.64 6.69
CA VAL A 306 12.42 -22.75 6.38
C VAL A 306 12.20 -23.21 4.93
N ILE A 307 10.94 -23.33 4.50
CA ILE A 307 10.58 -23.66 3.12
C ILE A 307 11.05 -22.56 2.15
N LEU A 308 10.73 -21.31 2.45
CA LEU A 308 10.98 -20.15 1.60
C LEU A 308 12.45 -19.77 1.49
N LYS A 309 13.27 -20.09 2.49
CA LYS A 309 14.73 -19.88 2.46
C LYS A 309 15.36 -20.61 1.28
N ASN A 310 14.90 -21.83 1.02
CA ASN A 310 15.34 -22.67 -0.10
C ASN A 310 14.24 -22.78 -1.17
N TRP A 311 13.57 -21.67 -1.47
CA TRP A 311 12.40 -21.67 -2.36
C TRP A 311 12.68 -22.24 -3.75
N LYS A 312 13.75 -21.75 -4.41
CA LYS A 312 14.13 -22.18 -5.77
C LYS A 312 14.96 -23.47 -5.82
N ALA A 313 15.49 -23.91 -4.68
CA ALA A 313 16.40 -25.04 -4.64
C ALA A 313 15.60 -26.36 -4.51
N PRO A 314 16.11 -27.47 -5.08
CA PRO A 314 15.54 -28.80 -4.88
C PRO A 314 15.69 -29.32 -3.46
N LYS A 315 16.43 -28.59 -2.60
CA LYS A 315 16.66 -28.97 -1.20
C LYS A 315 15.33 -29.10 -0.43
N THR A 316 15.15 -30.27 0.17
CA THR A 316 14.07 -30.58 1.11
C THR A 316 14.28 -29.80 2.42
N PRO A 317 13.24 -29.15 2.96
CA PRO A 317 13.36 -28.45 4.24
C PRO A 317 13.49 -29.44 5.40
N GLU A 318 14.34 -29.11 6.39
CA GLU A 318 14.67 -30.00 7.50
C GLU A 318 14.04 -29.52 8.81
N LEU A 319 13.48 -30.43 9.60
CA LEU A 319 12.91 -30.12 10.91
C LEU A 319 13.95 -29.54 11.87
N LYS A 320 15.21 -30.00 11.80
CA LYS A 320 16.31 -29.50 12.62
C LYS A 320 16.52 -27.99 12.45
N GLU A 321 16.36 -27.47 11.24
CA GLU A 321 16.47 -26.03 10.99
C GLU A 321 15.32 -25.27 11.65
N TRP A 322 14.09 -25.81 11.57
CA TRP A 322 12.93 -25.24 12.25
C TRP A 322 13.13 -25.19 13.76
N VAL A 323 13.58 -26.28 14.38
CA VAL A 323 13.84 -26.35 15.83
C VAL A 323 14.86 -25.30 16.23
N ASN A 324 15.99 -25.20 15.53
CA ASN A 324 17.02 -24.21 15.82
C ASN A 324 16.49 -22.76 15.75
N ILE A 325 15.69 -22.44 14.74
CA ILE A 325 15.10 -21.11 14.60
C ILE A 325 14.07 -20.85 15.71
N MET A 326 13.24 -21.84 16.04
CA MET A 326 12.28 -21.74 17.14
C MET A 326 12.96 -21.55 18.49
N THR A 327 14.03 -22.29 18.79
CA THR A 327 14.84 -22.11 20.00
C THR A 327 15.40 -20.70 20.09
N LYS A 328 15.97 -20.17 18.99
CA LYS A 328 16.45 -18.78 18.95
C LYS A 328 15.32 -17.77 19.17
N THR A 329 14.16 -17.99 18.55
CA THR A 329 13.00 -17.11 18.69
C THR A 329 12.50 -17.09 20.14
N ALA A 330 12.39 -18.26 20.78
CA ALA A 330 12.01 -18.38 22.18
C ALA A 330 13.01 -17.68 23.11
N SER A 331 14.32 -17.82 22.86
CA SER A 331 15.34 -17.12 23.65
C SER A 331 15.21 -15.60 23.58
N TYR A 332 14.84 -15.07 22.41
CA TYR A 332 14.61 -13.65 22.20
C TYR A 332 13.33 -13.16 22.87
N GLU A 333 12.22 -13.90 22.76
CA GLU A 333 10.96 -13.56 23.44
C GLU A 333 11.12 -13.57 24.97
N ARG A 334 11.89 -14.52 25.52
CA ARG A 334 12.25 -14.54 26.94
C ARG A 334 13.04 -13.30 27.36
N LEU A 335 14.03 -12.89 26.57
CA LEU A 335 14.81 -11.67 26.83
C LEU A 335 13.91 -10.42 26.82
N LEU A 336 13.03 -10.29 25.83
CA LEU A 336 12.08 -9.18 25.74
C LEU A 336 11.13 -9.12 26.95
N ASN A 337 10.61 -10.27 27.38
CA ASN A 337 9.75 -10.34 28.57
C ASN A 337 10.49 -9.89 29.83
N LYS A 338 11.77 -10.27 29.99
CA LYS A 338 12.61 -9.81 31.12
C LYS A 338 12.86 -8.31 31.08
N LEU A 339 13.09 -7.73 29.90
CA LEU A 339 13.28 -6.28 29.74
C LEU A 339 12.00 -5.50 30.04
N HIS A 340 10.85 -5.99 29.59
CA HIS A 340 9.55 -5.36 29.86
C HIS A 340 9.25 -5.37 31.36
N ASN A 341 9.45 -6.51 32.03
CA ASN A 341 9.23 -6.65 33.48
C ASN A 341 10.16 -5.77 34.33
N LYS A 342 11.36 -5.42 33.86
CA LYS A 342 12.25 -4.46 34.54
C LYS A 342 11.77 -3.01 34.41
N THR A 343 10.95 -2.71 33.41
CA THR A 343 10.48 -1.35 33.12
C THR A 343 9.16 -1.04 33.85
N THR A 344 8.35 -2.06 34.12
CA THR A 344 7.10 -1.96 34.89
C THR A 344 7.29 -2.59 36.27
N ALA A 345 7.65 -1.77 37.25
CA ALA A 345 7.65 -2.19 38.65
C ALA A 345 6.22 -2.62 39.07
N GLY A 346 6.00 -3.92 39.27
CA GLY A 346 4.89 -4.43 40.08
C GLY A 346 3.78 -5.26 39.41
N VAL A 347 3.78 -5.51 38.09
CA VAL A 347 2.80 -6.44 37.48
C VAL A 347 3.49 -7.36 36.48
N THR A 348 3.52 -8.66 36.79
CA THR A 348 4.06 -9.71 35.92
C THR A 348 3.14 -9.95 34.73
N VAL A 349 3.43 -9.31 33.59
CA VAL A 349 2.85 -9.65 32.28
C VAL A 349 3.95 -10.26 31.39
N GLY A 350 4.66 -11.25 31.91
CA GLY A 350 5.48 -12.14 31.07
C GLY A 350 4.58 -13.24 30.53
N PHE A 351 4.64 -13.54 29.23
CA PHE A 351 3.94 -14.71 28.68
C PHE A 351 4.67 -15.99 29.15
N PRO A 352 4.12 -16.77 30.11
CA PRO A 352 4.78 -17.95 30.68
C PRO A 352 5.04 -19.03 29.63
N VAL A 353 4.23 -19.01 28.58
CA VAL A 353 4.21 -19.97 27.47
C VAL A 353 5.60 -20.19 26.86
N TRP A 354 6.43 -19.15 26.67
CA TRP A 354 7.76 -19.31 26.07
C TRP A 354 8.82 -19.93 27.01
N GLU A 355 8.61 -19.87 28.33
CA GLU A 355 9.43 -20.59 29.32
C GLU A 355 9.09 -22.09 29.26
N ASP A 356 7.80 -22.42 29.16
CA ASP A 356 7.31 -23.80 29.01
C ASP A 356 7.80 -24.42 27.69
N PHE A 357 7.85 -23.64 26.61
CA PHE A 357 8.45 -24.08 25.34
C PHE A 357 9.90 -24.48 25.50
N TRP A 358 10.67 -23.66 26.22
CA TRP A 358 12.10 -23.89 26.37
C TRP A 358 12.34 -25.22 27.08
N SER A 359 11.59 -25.47 28.15
CA SER A 359 11.58 -26.75 28.89
C SER A 359 11.13 -27.90 27.99
N TYR A 360 10.07 -27.72 27.19
CA TYR A 360 9.60 -28.74 26.26
C TYR A 360 10.66 -29.10 25.20
N VAL A 361 11.31 -28.11 24.60
CA VAL A 361 12.32 -28.33 23.55
C VAL A 361 13.59 -28.94 24.14
N THR A 362 14.05 -28.50 25.31
CA THR A 362 15.23 -29.10 25.95
C THR A 362 14.99 -30.54 26.35
N LEU A 363 13.78 -30.89 26.83
CA LEU A 363 13.42 -32.28 27.17
C LEU A 363 13.22 -33.15 25.93
N SER A 364 12.55 -32.63 24.88
CA SER A 364 12.15 -33.43 23.72
C SER A 364 13.27 -33.62 22.69
N PHE A 365 14.25 -32.71 22.61
CA PHE A 365 15.29 -32.73 21.56
C PHE A 365 16.73 -32.91 22.08
N ARG A 366 17.00 -32.90 23.40
CA ARG A 366 18.33 -33.29 23.93
C ARG A 366 18.52 -34.79 24.06
N VAL A 367 17.46 -35.60 24.08
CA VAL A 367 17.53 -37.07 24.20
C VAL A 367 17.94 -37.75 22.87
N THR A 368 18.21 -36.98 21.82
CA THR A 368 18.58 -37.48 20.48
C THR A 368 19.92 -36.94 19.96
N GLN A 369 20.80 -36.48 20.85
CA GLN A 369 22.25 -36.42 20.60
C GLN A 369 22.90 -37.62 21.26
#